data_AF-A0A356IME8-F1
#
_entry.id   AF-A0A356IME8-F1
#
_cell.length_a   1.000
_cell.length_b   1.000
_cell.length_c   1.000
_cell.angle_alpha   90.00
_cell.angle_beta   90.00
_cell.angle_gamma   90.00
#
_symmetry.space_group_name_H-M   'P 1'
#
loop_
_entity.id
_entity.type
_entity.pdbx_description
1 polymer ?
#
loop_
_entity_poly.entity_id
_entity_poly.type
_entity_poly.pdbx_seq_one_letter_code
_entity_poly.pdbx_strand_id
1 'polypeptide(L)'
;GASNTLRYEVDADMRLDAPVLNLFNIKSHKKGEITIPQLPQVSFGDLQVKSFNFTEASFQLAMHITNPNSFGLDLKDIDYQFSMGGERWFDGKIDKTVKLGEKQTTSVNIPVSISVMKLGSGALKALRSGNFTDYSLDANFTLDSTYPALQNLNVPIHYAP
;
A
#
# COMPACT_ATOMS: atom_id res chain seq x y z
N GLY A 1 4.73 -15.43 17.19
CA GLY A 1 4.13 -14.52 16.21
C GLY A 1 2.68 -14.91 16.03
N ALA A 2 1.76 -13.94 16.00
CA ALA A 2 0.33 -14.21 15.87
C ALA A 2 0.06 -14.94 14.54
N SER A 3 -0.49 -16.15 14.61
CA SER A 3 -0.96 -16.87 13.43
C SER A 3 -2.13 -16.09 12.85
N ASN A 4 -2.00 -15.59 11.61
CA ASN A 4 -3.04 -14.82 10.93
C ASN A 4 -4.12 -15.73 10.30
N THR A 5 -4.44 -16.82 10.99
CA THR A 5 -5.27 -17.91 10.51
C THR A 5 -6.50 -17.99 11.39
N LEU A 6 -7.68 -17.84 10.79
CA LEU A 6 -8.96 -18.04 11.46
C LEU A 6 -9.43 -19.46 11.19
N ARG A 7 -9.69 -20.22 12.25
CA ARG A 7 -10.32 -21.54 12.15
C ARG A 7 -11.82 -21.38 12.13
N TYR A 8 -12.49 -22.13 11.28
CA TYR A 8 -13.94 -22.10 11.16
C TYR A 8 -14.53 -23.50 11.14
N GLU A 9 -15.80 -23.58 11.53
CA GLU A 9 -16.62 -24.79 11.59
C GLU A 9 -18.01 -24.39 11.09
N VAL A 10 -18.52 -25.13 10.11
CA VAL A 10 -19.83 -24.91 9.51
C VAL A 10 -20.64 -26.18 9.65
N ASP A 11 -21.76 -26.06 10.35
CA ASP A 11 -22.82 -27.04 10.36
C ASP A 11 -23.95 -26.58 9.43
N ALA A 12 -24.33 -27.45 8.50
CA ALA A 12 -25.42 -27.19 7.58
C ALA A 12 -26.45 -28.32 7.66
N ASP A 13 -27.71 -27.97 7.91
CA ASP A 13 -28.86 -28.85 7.79
C ASP A 13 -29.63 -28.46 6.51
N MET A 14 -29.55 -29.30 5.49
CA MET A 14 -30.17 -29.06 4.18
C MET A 14 -31.41 -29.93 4.00
N ARG A 15 -32.54 -29.31 3.65
CA ARG A 15 -33.78 -30.00 3.30
C ARG A 15 -34.00 -29.90 1.80
N LEU A 16 -34.09 -31.04 1.13
CA LEU A 16 -34.36 -31.11 -0.31
C LEU A 16 -35.80 -31.55 -0.54
N ASP A 17 -36.56 -30.71 -1.23
CA ASP A 17 -37.89 -31.05 -1.72
C ASP A 17 -37.75 -31.72 -3.10
N ALA A 18 -37.89 -33.05 -3.13
CA ALA A 18 -37.73 -33.85 -4.34
C ALA A 18 -39.08 -34.48 -4.74
N PRO A 19 -39.56 -34.29 -5.99
CA PRO A 19 -40.92 -34.66 -6.38
C PRO A 19 -41.23 -36.17 -6.40
N VAL A 20 -40.23 -37.04 -6.20
CA VAL A 20 -40.39 -38.52 -6.28
C VAL A 20 -40.09 -39.21 -4.93
N LEU A 21 -39.53 -38.48 -3.96
CA LEU A 21 -38.81 -39.06 -2.85
C LEU A 21 -38.99 -38.12 -1.64
N ASN A 22 -39.60 -38.62 -0.56
CA ASN A 22 -39.87 -37.88 0.70
C ASN A 22 -38.72 -36.94 1.12
N LEU A 23 -39.04 -35.84 1.81
CA LEU A 23 -38.04 -34.88 2.32
C LEU A 23 -36.83 -35.58 2.99
N PHE A 24 -35.64 -35.43 2.41
CA PHE A 24 -34.39 -35.85 3.06
C PHE A 24 -33.75 -34.65 3.76
N ASN A 25 -33.26 -34.89 4.97
CA ASN A 25 -32.42 -33.93 5.69
C ASN A 25 -30.96 -34.38 5.58
N ILE A 26 -30.12 -33.55 4.97
CA ILE A 26 -28.68 -33.78 4.87
C ILE A 26 -28.01 -32.92 5.94
N LYS A 27 -27.37 -33.58 6.91
CA LYS A 27 -26.49 -32.94 7.88
C LYS A 27 -25.08 -32.90 7.29
N SER A 28 -24.48 -31.73 7.18
CA SER A 28 -23.09 -31.56 6.77
C SER A 28 -22.33 -30.81 7.85
N HIS A 29 -21.12 -31.30 8.14
CA HIS A 29 -20.20 -30.72 9.08
C HIS A 29 -18.87 -30.46 8.37
N LYS A 30 -18.39 -29.22 8.37
CA LYS A 30 -17.12 -28.88 7.73
C LYS A 30 -16.28 -27.93 8.57
N LYS A 31 -15.06 -28.36 8.85
CA LYS A 31 -14.00 -27.54 9.46
C LYS A 31 -13.04 -27.05 8.40
N GLY A 32 -12.46 -25.88 8.62
CA GLY A 32 -11.42 -25.34 7.77
C GLY A 32 -10.63 -24.24 8.44
N GLU A 33 -9.64 -23.75 7.70
CA GLU A 33 -8.81 -22.63 8.08
C GLU A 33 -8.82 -21.60 6.94
N ILE A 34 -8.90 -20.32 7.29
CA ILE A 34 -8.76 -19.22 6.35
C ILE A 34 -7.63 -18.29 6.81
N THR A 35 -6.72 -17.96 5.91
CA THR A 35 -5.68 -16.96 6.17
C THR A 35 -6.26 -15.58 5.94
N ILE A 36 -6.19 -14.72 6.95
CA ILE A 36 -6.65 -13.34 6.86
C ILE A 36 -5.65 -12.57 5.97
N PRO A 37 -6.11 -11.91 4.89
CA PRO A 37 -5.25 -11.05 4.09
C PRO A 37 -4.66 -9.89 4.90
N GLN A 38 -3.44 -9.49 4.57
CA GLN A 38 -2.76 -8.34 5.17
C GLN A 38 -2.58 -7.21 4.15
N LEU A 39 -2.62 -5.98 4.62
CA LEU A 39 -2.27 -4.82 3.79
C LEU A 39 -0.77 -4.82 3.46
N PRO A 40 -0.38 -4.35 2.27
CA PRO A 40 1.02 -4.14 1.97
C PRO A 40 1.63 -3.10 2.91
N GLN A 41 2.90 -3.31 3.26
CA GLN A 41 3.66 -2.36 4.08
C GLN A 41 4.41 -1.41 3.14
N VAL A 42 4.23 -0.12 3.34
CA VAL A 42 4.97 0.91 2.61
C VAL A 42 5.99 1.55 3.53
N SER A 43 7.21 1.66 3.04
CA SER A 43 8.30 2.40 3.67
C SER A 43 9.00 3.24 2.62
N PHE A 44 9.66 4.30 3.06
CA PHE A 44 10.38 5.19 2.17
C PHE A 44 11.86 5.16 2.52
N GLY A 45 12.67 4.90 1.49
CA GLY A 45 14.12 4.91 1.58
C GLY A 45 14.70 6.31 1.42
N ASP A 46 15.97 6.36 1.03
CA ASP A 46 16.70 7.61 0.93
C ASP A 46 16.13 8.57 -0.12
N LEU A 47 16.10 9.85 0.23
CA LEU A 47 15.90 10.94 -0.71
C LEU A 47 17.25 11.29 -1.34
N GLN A 48 17.42 10.94 -2.61
CA GLN A 48 18.65 11.25 -3.35
C GLN A 48 18.52 12.56 -4.10
N VAL A 49 19.40 13.53 -3.84
CA VAL A 49 19.52 14.73 -4.66
C VAL A 49 20.17 14.34 -6.00
N LYS A 50 19.47 14.58 -7.11
CA LYS A 50 19.98 14.36 -8.47
C LYS A 50 20.65 15.60 -9.03
N SER A 51 20.05 16.77 -8.82
CA SER A 51 20.61 18.05 -9.21
C SER A 51 20.04 19.16 -8.32
N PHE A 52 20.82 20.22 -8.16
CA PHE A 52 20.40 21.40 -7.43
C PHE A 52 21.07 22.63 -8.05
N ASN A 53 20.26 23.64 -8.38
CA ASN A 53 20.72 24.95 -8.83
C ASN A 53 19.85 26.05 -8.20
N PHE A 54 20.09 27.32 -8.55
CA PHE A 54 19.37 28.45 -7.98
C PHE A 54 17.88 28.51 -8.33
N THR A 55 17.43 27.74 -9.32
CA THR A 55 16.06 27.76 -9.86
C THR A 55 15.29 26.46 -9.63
N GLU A 56 15.97 25.31 -9.63
CA GLU A 56 15.37 23.98 -9.57
C GLU A 56 16.22 23.03 -8.73
N ALA A 57 15.53 22.15 -8.01
CA ALA A 57 16.10 21.02 -7.31
C ALA A 57 15.39 19.74 -7.75
N SER A 58 16.14 18.74 -8.17
CA SER A 58 15.61 17.43 -8.56
C SER A 58 16.06 16.36 -7.59
N PHE A 59 15.14 15.49 -7.20
CA PHE A 59 15.33 14.39 -6.27
C PHE A 59 14.80 13.09 -6.85
N GLN A 60 15.26 11.99 -6.26
CA GLN A 60 14.64 10.69 -6.44
C GLN A 60 14.37 10.11 -5.06
N LEU A 61 13.10 9.86 -4.77
CA LEU A 61 12.68 9.19 -3.55
C LEU A 61 12.44 7.71 -3.86
N ALA A 62 13.05 6.81 -3.08
CA ALA A 62 12.76 5.39 -3.14
C ALA A 62 11.55 5.07 -2.25
N MET A 63 10.49 4.50 -2.83
CA MET A 63 9.37 3.93 -2.09
C MET A 63 9.47 2.40 -2.15
N HIS A 64 9.55 1.75 -0.99
CA HIS A 64 9.58 0.30 -0.87
C HIS A 64 8.22 -0.20 -0.43
N ILE A 65 7.61 -1.04 -1.27
CA ILE A 65 6.31 -1.64 -1.01
C ILE A 65 6.50 -3.14 -0.82
N THR A 66 6.16 -3.64 0.36
CA THR A 66 6.30 -5.05 0.73
C THR A 66 4.93 -5.70 0.80
N ASN A 67 4.74 -6.76 0.02
CA ASN A 67 3.59 -7.64 0.14
C ASN A 67 3.90 -8.76 1.14
N PRO A 68 3.31 -8.77 2.35
CA PRO A 68 3.55 -9.84 3.32
C PRO A 68 2.77 -11.14 3.00
N ASN A 69 1.84 -11.09 2.04
CA ASN A 69 0.93 -12.19 1.75
C ASN A 69 1.59 -13.28 0.89
N SER A 70 1.06 -14.50 0.98
CA SER A 70 1.43 -15.65 0.13
C SER A 70 0.65 -15.69 -1.20
N PHE A 71 0.29 -14.52 -1.73
CA PHE A 71 -0.40 -14.34 -3.00
C PHE A 71 -0.07 -12.95 -3.54
N GLY A 72 -0.23 -12.74 -4.84
CA GLY A 72 0.10 -11.48 -5.50
C GLY A 72 -0.90 -10.35 -5.20
N LEU A 73 -0.41 -9.12 -5.23
CA LEU A 73 -1.19 -7.89 -5.10
C LEU A 73 -0.90 -6.96 -6.28
N ASP A 74 -1.91 -6.24 -6.74
CA ASP A 74 -1.77 -5.17 -7.71
C ASP A 74 -2.11 -3.83 -7.04
N LEU A 75 -1.22 -2.85 -7.14
CA LEU A 75 -1.44 -1.49 -6.66
C LEU A 75 -1.66 -0.57 -7.86
N LYS A 76 -2.74 0.20 -7.83
CA LYS A 76 -3.18 1.11 -8.89
C LYS A 76 -3.39 2.51 -8.31
N ASP A 77 -3.41 3.50 -9.18
CA ASP A 77 -3.79 4.88 -8.84
C ASP A 77 -3.06 5.42 -7.61
N ILE A 78 -1.74 5.31 -7.60
CA ILE A 78 -0.95 5.70 -6.42
C ILE A 78 -0.79 7.22 -6.41
N ASP A 79 -1.50 7.88 -5.51
CA ASP A 79 -1.34 9.28 -5.17
C ASP A 79 -0.38 9.43 -3.98
N TYR A 80 0.49 10.42 -3.98
CA TYR A 80 1.39 10.66 -2.86
C TYR A 80 1.66 12.16 -2.63
N GLN A 81 1.98 12.51 -1.39
CA GLN A 81 2.32 13.86 -0.95
C GLN A 81 3.47 13.81 0.07
N PHE A 82 4.57 14.49 -0.24
CA PHE A 82 5.69 14.65 0.66
C PHE A 82 5.62 16.00 1.38
N SER A 83 5.84 15.97 2.69
CA SER A 83 5.91 17.15 3.55
C SER A 83 7.20 17.11 4.36
N MET A 84 7.76 18.28 4.68
CA MET A 84 8.91 18.38 5.59
C MET A 84 8.85 19.67 6.39
N GLY A 85 9.09 19.56 7.70
CA GLY A 85 8.90 20.65 8.66
C GLY A 85 7.44 21.09 8.75
N GLY A 86 6.49 20.17 8.53
CA GLY A 86 5.05 20.46 8.46
C GLY A 86 4.57 21.18 7.18
N GLU A 87 5.46 21.53 6.24
CA GLU A 87 5.10 22.15 4.97
C GLU A 87 5.02 21.10 3.85
N ARG A 88 4.02 21.20 2.96
CA ARG A 88 3.94 20.37 1.74
C ARG A 88 4.98 20.84 0.73
N TRP A 89 5.81 19.93 0.25
CA TRP A 89 6.84 20.27 -0.75
C TRP A 89 6.44 19.86 -2.16
N PHE A 90 5.94 18.64 -2.31
CA PHE A 90 5.57 18.09 -3.59
C PHE A 90 4.57 16.94 -3.44
N ASP A 91 3.93 16.62 -4.56
CA ASP A 91 3.01 15.52 -4.71
C ASP A 91 3.01 15.03 -6.15
N GLY A 92 2.40 13.88 -6.37
CA GLY A 92 2.22 13.36 -7.70
C GLY A 92 1.38 12.09 -7.72
N LYS A 93 1.27 11.54 -8.93
CA LYS A 93 0.51 10.34 -9.23
C LYS A 93 1.38 9.34 -9.98
N ILE A 94 1.16 8.05 -9.73
CA ILE A 94 1.72 6.95 -10.49
C ILE A 94 0.56 6.18 -11.12
N ASP A 95 0.31 6.45 -12.39
CA ASP A 95 -0.80 5.84 -13.13
C ASP A 95 -0.51 4.39 -13.55
N LYS A 96 0.75 3.95 -13.42
CA LYS A 96 1.16 2.59 -13.77
C LYS A 96 0.87 1.63 -12.61
N THR A 97 0.23 0.51 -12.92
CA THR A 97 0.05 -0.58 -11.97
C THR A 97 1.39 -1.14 -11.49
N VAL A 98 1.57 -1.20 -10.17
CA VAL A 98 2.70 -1.85 -9.50
C VAL A 98 2.26 -3.25 -9.09
N LYS A 99 2.87 -4.28 -9.69
CA LYS A 99 2.59 -5.68 -9.37
C LYS A 99 3.54 -6.18 -8.30
N LEU A 100 3.00 -6.71 -7.22
CA LEU A 100 3.75 -7.33 -6.14
C LEU A 100 3.52 -8.84 -6.16
N GLY A 101 4.60 -9.61 -6.35
CA GLY A 101 4.58 -11.05 -6.14
C GLY A 101 4.29 -11.40 -4.68
N GLU A 102 4.06 -12.69 -4.41
CA GLU A 102 3.97 -13.19 -3.03
C GLU A 102 5.25 -12.88 -2.25
N LYS A 103 5.11 -12.42 -1.00
CA LYS A 103 6.25 -12.11 -0.11
C LYS A 103 7.31 -11.17 -0.73
N GLN A 104 6.94 -10.40 -1.75
CA GLN A 104 7.86 -9.58 -2.53
C GLN A 104 7.92 -8.16 -2.00
N THR A 105 9.12 -7.59 -1.98
CA THR A 105 9.34 -6.16 -1.87
C THR A 105 9.67 -5.57 -3.24
N THR A 106 8.99 -4.51 -3.62
CA THR A 106 9.24 -3.77 -4.86
C THR A 106 9.59 -2.32 -4.55
N SER A 107 10.68 -1.85 -5.17
CA SER A 107 11.12 -0.46 -5.07
C SER A 107 10.59 0.34 -6.25
N VAL A 108 9.86 1.41 -5.96
CA VAL A 108 9.36 2.38 -6.92
C VAL A 108 10.16 3.66 -6.73
N ASN A 109 10.87 4.07 -7.78
CA ASN A 109 11.64 5.32 -7.77
C ASN A 109 10.75 6.47 -8.25
N ILE A 110 10.52 7.43 -7.37
CA ILE A 110 9.68 8.59 -7.64
C ILE A 110 10.60 9.76 -8.00
N PRO A 111 10.65 10.19 -9.28
CA PRO A 111 11.36 11.39 -9.66
C PRO A 111 10.56 12.63 -9.21
N VAL A 112 11.26 13.57 -8.59
CA VAL A 112 10.65 14.79 -8.05
C VAL A 112 11.46 15.98 -8.54
N SER A 113 10.79 16.98 -9.08
CA SER A 113 11.40 18.25 -9.47
C SER A 113 10.64 19.40 -8.82
N ILE A 114 11.36 20.26 -8.11
CA ILE A 114 10.76 21.38 -7.37
C ILE A 114 11.47 22.67 -7.75
N SER A 115 10.67 23.70 -8.03
CA SER A 115 11.21 25.05 -8.22
C SER A 115 11.66 25.62 -6.88
N VAL A 116 12.94 25.99 -6.78
CA VAL A 116 13.54 26.59 -5.58
C VAL A 116 12.85 27.91 -5.22
N MET A 117 12.33 28.63 -6.21
CA MET A 117 11.58 29.88 -6.01
C MET A 117 10.22 29.68 -5.33
N LYS A 118 9.67 28.46 -5.35
CA LYS A 118 8.41 28.10 -4.70
C LYS A 118 8.62 27.48 -3.31
N LEU A 119 9.86 27.21 -2.92
CA LEU A 119 10.17 26.61 -1.63
C LEU A 119 10.09 27.65 -0.51
N GLY A 120 9.46 27.25 0.59
CA GLY A 120 9.49 27.99 1.85
C GLY A 120 10.91 28.06 2.44
N SER A 121 11.10 28.95 3.42
CA SER A 121 12.40 29.17 4.07
C SER A 121 12.93 27.92 4.79
N GLY A 122 12.04 27.13 5.39
CA GLY A 122 12.37 25.84 6.01
C GLY A 122 12.86 24.85 4.96
N ALA A 123 12.17 24.80 3.83
CA ALA A 123 12.53 23.90 2.75
C ALA A 123 13.88 24.18 2.12
N LEU A 124 14.12 25.45 1.83
CA LEU A 124 15.41 25.90 1.31
C LEU A 124 16.55 25.63 2.30
N LYS A 125 16.33 25.76 3.61
CA LYS A 125 17.32 25.46 4.64
C LYS A 125 17.66 23.97 4.70
N ALA A 126 16.66 23.09 4.65
CA ALA A 126 16.88 21.65 4.64
C ALA A 126 17.69 21.22 3.40
N LEU A 127 17.34 21.75 2.22
CA LEU A 127 18.12 21.51 1.00
C LEU A 127 19.58 21.98 1.11
N ARG A 128 19.81 23.18 1.61
CA ARG A 128 21.16 23.74 1.75
C ARG A 128 22.00 23.04 2.82
N SER A 129 21.37 22.56 3.88
CA SER A 129 22.05 21.86 4.98
C SER A 129 22.21 20.36 4.73
N GLY A 130 21.48 19.81 3.76
CA GLY A 130 21.40 18.36 3.54
C GLY A 130 20.72 17.61 4.69
N ASN A 131 20.08 18.33 5.63
CA ASN A 131 19.42 17.75 6.77
C ASN A 131 17.90 17.64 6.48
N PHE A 132 17.45 16.41 6.27
CA PHE A 132 16.08 16.06 5.93
C PHE A 132 15.36 15.41 7.14
N THR A 133 15.38 16.07 8.30
CA THR A 133 14.63 15.63 9.49
C THR A 133 13.20 16.17 9.48
N ASP A 134 12.29 15.49 10.19
CA ASP A 134 10.87 15.90 10.33
C ASP A 134 10.13 15.91 8.98
N TYR A 135 10.21 14.79 8.27
CA TYR A 135 9.46 14.59 7.03
C TYR A 135 8.32 13.61 7.23
N SER A 136 7.27 13.80 6.44
CA SER A 136 6.16 12.87 6.33
C SER A 136 5.81 12.60 4.88
N LEU A 137 5.20 11.46 4.64
CA LEU A 137 4.72 11.06 3.34
C LEU A 137 3.36 10.41 3.47
N ASP A 138 2.38 11.06 2.86
CA ASP A 138 1.04 10.56 2.72
C ASP A 138 0.92 9.90 1.35
N ALA A 139 0.39 8.69 1.31
CA ALA A 139 0.12 7.96 0.07
C ALA A 139 -1.29 7.38 0.10
N ASN A 140 -1.92 7.30 -1.05
CA ASN A 140 -3.18 6.62 -1.22
C ASN A 140 -3.13 5.78 -2.49
N PHE A 141 -3.63 4.55 -2.45
CA PHE A 141 -3.64 3.67 -3.61
C PHE A 141 -4.83 2.73 -3.59
N THR A 142 -5.23 2.30 -4.79
CA THR A 142 -6.21 1.23 -4.96
C THR A 142 -5.48 -0.11 -4.96
N LEU A 143 -5.75 -0.92 -3.96
CA LEU A 143 -5.30 -2.30 -3.86
C LEU A 143 -6.28 -3.24 -4.58
N ASP A 144 -5.73 -4.20 -5.29
CA ASP A 144 -6.49 -5.25 -5.96
C ASP A 144 -5.81 -6.61 -5.82
N SER A 145 -6.60 -7.68 -5.79
CA SER A 145 -6.09 -9.06 -5.68
C SER A 145 -7.11 -10.11 -6.10
N THR A 146 -6.65 -11.36 -6.16
CA THR A 146 -7.55 -12.53 -6.33
C THR A 146 -8.45 -12.79 -5.14
N TYR A 147 -8.16 -12.22 -3.96
CA TYR A 147 -8.97 -12.33 -2.77
C TYR A 147 -10.06 -11.25 -2.76
N PRO A 148 -11.36 -11.61 -2.71
CA PRO A 148 -12.46 -10.65 -2.78
C PRO A 148 -12.39 -9.53 -1.73
N ALA A 149 -11.89 -9.83 -0.53
CA ALA A 149 -11.77 -8.87 0.57
C ALA A 149 -10.81 -7.71 0.30
N LEU A 150 -9.90 -7.85 -0.68
CA LEU A 150 -8.92 -6.83 -1.05
C LEU A 150 -9.16 -6.24 -2.45
N GLN A 151 -10.29 -6.56 -3.10
CA GLN A 151 -10.59 -6.00 -4.42
C GLN A 151 -11.02 -4.54 -4.32
N ASN A 152 -10.41 -3.69 -5.16
CA ASN A 152 -10.68 -2.25 -5.23
C ASN A 152 -10.62 -1.54 -3.87
N LEU A 153 -9.76 -2.01 -2.97
CA LEU A 153 -9.65 -1.45 -1.62
C LEU A 153 -8.78 -0.19 -1.67
N ASN A 154 -9.35 0.95 -1.27
CA ASN A 154 -8.60 2.19 -1.15
C ASN A 154 -7.82 2.22 0.16
N VAL A 155 -6.50 2.39 0.10
CA VAL A 155 -5.60 2.28 1.26
C VAL A 155 -4.82 3.58 1.46
N PRO A 156 -5.20 4.40 2.46
CA PRO A 156 -4.41 5.54 2.87
C PRO A 156 -3.26 5.10 3.78
N ILE A 157 -2.08 5.66 3.56
CA ILE A 157 -0.87 5.45 4.36
C ILE A 157 -0.29 6.80 4.74
N HIS A 158 0.05 6.95 6.00
CA HIS A 158 0.88 8.04 6.50
C HIS A 158 2.19 7.45 7.04
N TYR A 159 3.31 7.96 6.57
CA TYR A 159 4.64 7.59 7.03
C TYR A 159 5.37 8.82 7.59
N ALA A 160 5.86 8.72 8.82
CA ALA A 160 6.74 9.69 9.46
C ALA A 160 7.70 8.90 10.37
N PRO A 161 9.00 8.83 10.03
CA PRO A 161 9.99 8.05 10.79
C PRO A 161 10.50 8.75 12.04
#